data_AF-A0A2V8QFD2-F1
#
_entry.id   AF-A0A2V8QFD2-F1
#
_cell.length_a   1.000
_cell.length_b   1.000
_cell.length_c   1.000
_cell.angle_alpha   90.00
_cell.angle_beta   90.00
_cell.angle_gamma   90.00
#
_symmetry.space_group_name_H-M   'P 1'
#
loop_
_entity.id
_entity.type
_entity.pdbx_description
1 polymer ?
#
loop_
_entity_poly.entity_id
_entity_poly.type
_entity_poly.pdbx_seq_one_letter_code
_entity_poly.pdbx_strand_id
1 'polypeptide(L)'
;MKAFTMLPKLLVLAIAAAGFLTIGPGAVQADEVYIAGSTLGCFGAGCTPGSSATIPGLTYSNSTFSGTTAGGFRALGGNPNPGSNFNNLGSFSLSTAPNTFNLQQFTLLVTFTAPQGLTGSNQATYSAVLFGTVVNDNQGGVSLLFNGPQQTFTFNDTNCEPDPTGGVLGQKTTCGSGSFSFSVNTVAIDPGQTASLTGQIFNAQQQQTEVPEPASMLLLGTGLTGLAGAVRRRRKNRA
;
A
#
# COMPACT_ATOMS: atom_id res chain seq x y z
N MET A 1 63.91 2.04 -29.98
CA MET A 1 63.20 3.17 -29.35
C MET A 1 61.78 3.29 -29.92
N LYS A 2 60.80 2.54 -29.42
CA LYS A 2 59.36 2.69 -29.75
C LYS A 2 58.53 2.24 -28.53
N ALA A 3 58.68 2.93 -27.40
CA ALA A 3 58.01 2.55 -26.13
C ALA A 3 57.01 3.59 -25.61
N PHE A 4 56.88 4.76 -26.24
CA PHE A 4 56.20 5.92 -25.63
C PHE A 4 54.75 6.21 -26.11
N THR A 5 54.15 5.40 -26.99
CA THR A 5 52.81 5.70 -27.56
C THR A 5 51.63 4.96 -26.92
N MET A 6 51.83 4.11 -25.90
CA MET A 6 50.75 3.29 -25.31
C MET A 6 50.01 3.93 -24.12
N LEU A 7 50.58 4.96 -23.48
CA LEU A 7 50.04 5.58 -22.27
C LEU A 7 48.65 6.26 -22.43
N PRO A 8 48.36 7.04 -23.50
CA PRO A 8 47.09 7.78 -23.58
C PRO A 8 45.88 6.85 -23.81
N LYS A 9 46.07 5.67 -24.40
CA LYS A 9 44.99 4.70 -24.64
C LYS A 9 44.52 4.00 -23.36
N LEU A 10 45.42 3.79 -22.39
CA LEU A 10 45.08 3.16 -21.10
C LEU A 10 44.30 4.13 -20.20
N LEU A 11 44.63 5.42 -20.24
CA LEU A 11 43.94 6.45 -19.45
C LEU A 11 42.48 6.62 -19.91
N VAL A 12 42.23 6.68 -21.23
CA VAL A 12 40.87 6.81 -21.79
C VAL A 12 40.01 5.59 -21.46
N LEU A 13 40.57 4.38 -21.46
CA LEU A 13 39.84 3.16 -21.12
C LEU A 13 39.47 3.11 -19.63
N ALA A 14 40.36 3.59 -18.75
CA ALA A 14 40.10 3.65 -17.31
C ALA A 14 39.00 4.67 -16.97
N ILE A 15 38.99 5.83 -17.65
CA ILE A 15 37.95 6.85 -17.49
C ILE A 15 36.60 6.35 -18.00
N ALA A 16 36.57 5.65 -19.14
CA ALA A 16 35.34 5.05 -19.66
C ALA A 16 34.78 3.95 -18.73
N ALA A 17 35.65 3.12 -18.14
CA ALA A 17 35.23 2.11 -17.16
C ALA A 17 34.72 2.72 -15.86
N ALA A 18 35.35 3.80 -15.37
CA ALA A 18 34.88 4.54 -14.19
C ALA A 18 33.53 5.23 -14.43
N GLY A 19 33.30 5.78 -15.63
CA GLY A 19 32.02 6.40 -16.00
C GLY A 19 30.85 5.41 -16.11
N PHE A 20 31.10 4.16 -16.49
CA PHE A 20 30.08 3.10 -16.48
C PHE A 20 29.70 2.65 -15.07
N LEU A 21 30.61 2.75 -14.10
CA LEU A 21 30.35 2.39 -12.70
C LEU A 21 29.54 3.46 -11.94
N THR A 22 29.47 4.70 -12.44
CA THR A 22 28.68 5.78 -11.81
C THR A 22 27.22 5.85 -12.27
N ILE A 23 26.77 4.99 -13.19
CA ILE A 23 25.41 5.03 -13.82
C ILE A 23 24.44 3.96 -13.26
N GLY A 24 24.79 3.18 -12.25
CA GLY A 24 23.83 2.29 -11.56
C GLY A 24 24.03 2.36 -10.05
N PRO A 25 22.98 2.49 -9.23
CA PRO A 25 21.69 1.79 -9.31
C PRO A 25 20.52 2.75 -9.59
N GLY A 26 19.50 2.35 -10.35
CA GLY A 26 18.48 1.40 -9.91
C GLY A 26 17.45 2.18 -9.10
N ALA A 27 16.33 2.57 -9.72
CA ALA A 27 15.25 3.28 -9.03
C ALA A 27 14.92 2.52 -7.75
N VAL A 28 15.07 3.19 -6.59
CA VAL A 28 14.61 2.68 -5.30
C VAL A 28 13.08 2.70 -5.38
N GLN A 29 12.51 1.63 -5.95
CA GLN A 29 11.09 1.39 -5.85
C GLN A 29 10.82 1.11 -4.37
N ALA A 30 9.87 1.83 -3.79
CA ALA A 30 9.35 1.45 -2.49
C ALA A 30 8.85 0.00 -2.62
N ASP A 31 9.40 -0.90 -1.82
CA ASP A 31 8.96 -2.28 -1.83
C ASP A 31 7.46 -2.35 -1.57
N GLU A 32 6.81 -3.18 -2.36
CA GLU A 32 5.38 -3.33 -2.32
C GLU A 32 4.93 -4.04 -1.04
N VAL A 33 3.94 -3.45 -0.35
CA VAL A 33 3.38 -4.00 0.88
C VAL A 33 2.01 -4.62 0.59
N TYR A 34 1.83 -5.88 1.00
CA TYR A 34 0.53 -6.51 1.01
C TYR A 34 -0.26 -6.05 2.24
N ILE A 35 -1.45 -5.51 1.99
CA ILE A 35 -2.32 -4.97 3.02
C ILE A 35 -3.66 -5.70 2.97
N ALA A 36 -4.11 -6.17 4.12
CA ALA A 36 -5.43 -6.75 4.28
C ALA A 36 -6.07 -6.33 5.60
N GLY A 37 -7.40 -6.30 5.62
CA GLY A 37 -8.15 -5.91 6.80
C GLY A 37 -9.66 -5.96 6.59
N SER A 38 -10.36 -5.56 7.66
CA SER A 38 -11.81 -5.45 7.70
C SER A 38 -12.22 -4.16 8.40
N THR A 39 -13.42 -3.71 8.09
CA THR A 39 -14.04 -2.58 8.78
C THR A 39 -15.23 -3.04 9.62
N LEU A 40 -15.57 -2.25 10.64
CA LEU A 40 -16.81 -2.30 11.41
C LEU A 40 -17.25 -0.86 11.66
N GLY A 41 -18.54 -0.64 11.88
CA GLY A 41 -19.08 0.71 12.05
C GLY A 41 -20.20 0.78 13.06
N CYS A 42 -20.42 1.96 13.63
CA CYS A 42 -21.56 2.24 14.48
C CYS A 42 -21.93 3.73 14.50
N PHE A 43 -23.18 4.02 14.85
CA PHE A 43 -23.69 5.39 14.99
C PHE A 43 -23.90 5.73 16.47
N GLY A 44 -23.61 6.99 16.82
CA GLY A 44 -23.77 7.55 18.16
C GLY A 44 -22.48 7.59 18.97
N ALA A 45 -22.44 8.45 19.99
CA ALA A 45 -21.29 8.55 20.88
C ALA A 45 -21.15 7.29 21.73
N GLY A 46 -19.95 6.70 21.79
CA GLY A 46 -19.65 5.53 22.62
C GLY A 46 -20.29 4.22 22.13
N CYS A 47 -20.76 4.17 20.88
CA CYS A 47 -21.30 2.95 20.29
C CYS A 47 -20.22 1.87 20.11
N THR A 48 -20.63 0.61 20.04
CA THR A 48 -19.73 -0.52 19.72
C THR A 48 -19.80 -0.82 18.21
N PRO A 49 -18.68 -0.73 17.47
CA PRO A 49 -18.65 -1.04 16.04
C PRO A 49 -19.10 -2.47 15.73
N GLY A 50 -20.03 -2.62 14.79
CA GLY A 50 -20.55 -3.90 14.32
C GLY A 50 -20.41 -4.07 12.80
N SER A 51 -20.79 -5.24 12.28
CA SER A 51 -20.79 -5.52 10.83
C SER A 51 -21.83 -4.70 10.07
N SER A 52 -22.89 -4.27 10.76
CA SER A 52 -23.87 -3.32 10.27
C SER A 52 -24.32 -2.42 11.40
N ALA A 53 -24.70 -1.19 11.05
CA ALA A 53 -25.33 -0.25 11.95
C ALA A 53 -26.40 0.54 11.19
N THR A 54 -27.50 0.88 11.87
CA THR A 54 -28.60 1.61 11.26
C THR A 54 -29.09 2.70 12.20
N ILE A 55 -29.34 3.87 11.62
CA ILE A 55 -30.15 4.95 12.20
C ILE A 55 -31.31 5.24 11.22
N PRO A 56 -32.33 6.02 11.61
CA PRO A 56 -33.42 6.34 10.70
C PRO A 56 -32.89 6.84 9.34
N GLY A 57 -33.27 6.13 8.28
CA GLY A 57 -32.92 6.45 6.91
C GLY A 57 -31.48 6.24 6.46
N LEU A 58 -30.55 5.80 7.32
CA LEU A 58 -29.16 5.53 6.91
C LEU A 58 -28.65 4.22 7.51
N THR A 59 -28.13 3.35 6.64
CA THR A 59 -27.56 2.07 7.05
C THR A 59 -26.11 1.97 6.60
N TYR A 60 -25.23 1.54 7.50
CA TYR A 60 -23.85 1.14 7.21
C TYR A 60 -23.77 -0.39 7.08
N SER A 61 -22.99 -0.85 6.10
CA SER A 61 -22.57 -2.24 5.94
C SER A 61 -21.04 -2.30 5.87
N ASN A 62 -20.44 -3.22 6.62
CA ASN A 62 -19.00 -3.38 6.66
C ASN A 62 -18.40 -3.91 5.36
N SER A 63 -17.07 -3.97 5.29
CA SER A 63 -16.30 -4.52 4.17
C SER A 63 -15.05 -5.26 4.65
N THR A 64 -14.49 -6.06 3.75
CA THR A 64 -13.08 -6.50 3.80
C THR A 64 -12.30 -5.86 2.65
N PHE A 65 -10.98 -5.81 2.78
CA PHE A 65 -10.07 -5.36 1.72
C PHE A 65 -8.76 -6.14 1.78
N SER A 66 -8.16 -6.41 0.62
CA SER A 66 -6.92 -7.18 0.54
C SER A 66 -6.17 -6.94 -0.77
N GLY A 67 -4.85 -6.81 -0.76
CA GLY A 67 -4.05 -6.55 -1.95
C GLY A 67 -2.78 -5.73 -1.72
N THR A 68 -1.94 -5.73 -2.73
CA THR A 68 -0.57 -5.20 -2.71
C THR A 68 -0.51 -3.75 -3.19
N THR A 69 0.29 -2.92 -2.53
CA THR A 69 0.56 -1.55 -2.98
C THR A 69 1.46 -1.53 -4.21
N ALA A 70 1.24 -0.61 -5.15
CA ALA A 70 2.17 -0.36 -6.26
C ALA A 70 2.86 0.99 -6.03
N GLY A 71 4.19 1.01 -6.01
CA GLY A 71 4.96 2.22 -5.70
C GLY A 71 4.63 2.82 -4.33
N GLY A 72 4.31 1.97 -3.35
CA GLY A 72 3.93 2.38 -2.00
C GLY A 72 2.52 2.96 -1.85
N PHE A 73 1.66 2.86 -2.87
CA PHE A 73 0.28 3.36 -2.85
C PHE A 73 -0.74 2.26 -3.17
N ARG A 74 -1.92 2.33 -2.56
CA ARG A 74 -3.10 1.54 -2.91
C ARG A 74 -4.40 2.27 -2.57
N ALA A 75 -5.27 2.46 -3.55
CA ALA A 75 -6.61 2.97 -3.32
C ALA A 75 -7.57 1.85 -2.86
N LEU A 76 -8.53 2.20 -1.99
CA LEU A 76 -9.64 1.37 -1.55
C LEU A 76 -10.94 2.04 -1.99
N GLY A 77 -11.53 1.56 -3.09
CA GLY A 77 -12.67 2.20 -3.73
C GLY A 77 -13.57 1.24 -4.50
N GLY A 78 -13.57 -0.04 -4.13
CA GLY A 78 -14.47 -1.03 -4.74
C GLY A 78 -15.93 -0.62 -4.68
N ASN A 79 -16.71 -1.06 -5.67
CA ASN A 79 -18.13 -0.74 -5.77
C ASN A 79 -18.88 -1.17 -4.50
N PRO A 80 -19.89 -0.39 -4.07
CA PRO A 80 -20.70 -0.78 -2.93
C PRO A 80 -21.52 -2.03 -3.27
N ASN A 81 -21.55 -2.98 -2.33
CA ASN A 81 -22.36 -4.18 -2.40
C ASN A 81 -22.78 -4.55 -0.96
N PRO A 82 -23.86 -3.94 -0.42
CA PRO A 82 -24.30 -4.16 0.96
C PRO A 82 -24.35 -5.64 1.35
N GLY A 83 -23.78 -5.99 2.50
CA GLY A 83 -23.65 -7.38 2.98
C GLY A 83 -22.52 -8.20 2.36
N SER A 84 -21.85 -7.71 1.31
CA SER A 84 -20.71 -8.38 0.67
C SER A 84 -19.74 -7.38 0.04
N ASN A 85 -19.50 -6.25 0.71
CA ASN A 85 -18.55 -5.25 0.24
C ASN A 85 -17.14 -5.82 0.22
N PHE A 86 -16.39 -5.48 -0.84
CA PHE A 86 -15.01 -5.92 -1.01
C PHE A 86 -14.16 -4.81 -1.63
N ASN A 87 -12.92 -4.67 -1.13
CA ASN A 87 -11.95 -3.65 -1.55
C ASN A 87 -12.44 -2.19 -1.40
N ASN A 88 -13.30 -1.94 -0.43
CA ASN A 88 -13.65 -0.62 0.08
C ASN A 88 -13.68 -0.66 1.63
N LEU A 89 -14.14 0.41 2.28
CA LEU A 89 -14.21 0.51 3.74
C LEU A 89 -15.62 0.26 4.31
N GLY A 90 -16.53 -0.23 3.47
CA GLY A 90 -17.94 -0.40 3.74
C GLY A 90 -18.79 0.37 2.74
N SER A 91 -20.09 0.31 2.94
CA SER A 91 -21.05 1.10 2.17
C SER A 91 -22.10 1.72 3.08
N PHE A 92 -22.64 2.84 2.62
CA PHE A 92 -23.75 3.52 3.24
C PHE A 92 -24.92 3.54 2.26
N SER A 93 -26.08 3.08 2.70
CA SER A 93 -27.34 3.14 1.95
C SER A 93 -28.26 4.17 2.61
N LEU A 94 -28.60 5.22 1.85
CA LEU A 94 -29.48 6.30 2.29
C LEU A 94 -30.88 6.07 1.74
N SER A 95 -31.88 5.99 2.62
CA SER A 95 -33.29 5.88 2.21
C SER A 95 -33.81 7.21 1.66
N THR A 96 -34.95 7.17 0.98
CA THR A 96 -35.65 8.39 0.54
C THR A 96 -36.59 8.99 1.58
N ALA A 97 -36.76 8.33 2.73
CA ALA A 97 -37.64 8.82 3.80
C ALA A 97 -37.10 10.14 4.37
N PRO A 98 -37.97 11.14 4.59
CA PRO A 98 -37.54 12.42 5.14
C PRO A 98 -36.82 12.26 6.47
N ASN A 99 -35.62 12.80 6.60
CA ASN A 99 -34.87 12.79 7.84
C ASN A 99 -33.84 13.93 7.87
N THR A 100 -33.51 14.42 9.07
CA THR A 100 -32.47 15.43 9.28
C THR A 100 -31.31 14.83 10.08
N PHE A 101 -30.12 14.98 9.52
CA PHE A 101 -28.87 14.59 10.14
C PHE A 101 -28.19 15.86 10.66
N ASN A 102 -28.14 16.03 11.98
CA ASN A 102 -27.57 17.19 12.63
C ASN A 102 -26.49 16.75 13.64
N LEU A 103 -25.25 16.70 13.14
CA LEU A 103 -24.05 16.39 13.92
C LEU A 103 -24.07 15.00 14.59
N GLN A 104 -24.78 14.02 14.02
CA GLN A 104 -24.67 12.65 14.52
C GLN A 104 -23.24 12.15 14.29
N GLN A 105 -22.72 11.41 15.27
CA GLN A 105 -21.40 10.81 15.16
C GLN A 105 -21.49 9.42 14.54
N PHE A 106 -20.53 9.09 13.70
CA PHE A 106 -20.27 7.75 13.22
C PHE A 106 -18.85 7.35 13.58
N THR A 107 -18.66 6.11 14.01
CA THR A 107 -17.35 5.57 14.35
C THR A 107 -17.06 4.38 13.44
N LEU A 108 -15.95 4.44 12.72
CA LEU A 108 -15.39 3.38 11.90
C LEU A 108 -14.21 2.75 12.64
N LEU A 109 -14.25 1.44 12.83
CA LEU A 109 -13.12 0.66 13.30
C LEU A 109 -12.52 -0.11 12.12
N VAL A 110 -11.25 0.15 11.84
CA VAL A 110 -10.47 -0.57 10.82
C VAL A 110 -9.53 -1.53 11.53
N THR A 111 -9.59 -2.81 11.20
CA THR A 111 -8.69 -3.84 11.74
C THR A 111 -7.85 -4.40 10.61
N PHE A 112 -6.54 -4.23 10.71
CA PHE A 112 -5.57 -4.80 9.77
C PHE A 112 -5.22 -6.23 10.19
N THR A 113 -5.17 -7.11 9.20
CA THR A 113 -4.78 -8.52 9.32
C THR A 113 -3.47 -8.80 8.58
N ALA A 114 -3.09 -7.94 7.64
CA ALA A 114 -1.78 -7.90 7.01
C ALA A 114 -1.30 -6.45 6.85
N PRO A 115 0.01 -6.18 6.96
CA PRO A 115 1.10 -7.13 7.22
C PRO A 115 1.04 -7.70 8.65
N GLN A 116 1.66 -8.85 8.88
CA GLN A 116 1.79 -9.39 10.23
C GLN A 116 2.83 -8.58 11.01
N GLY A 117 2.90 -8.77 12.33
CA GLY A 117 3.89 -8.08 13.17
C GLY A 117 3.66 -6.56 13.31
N LEU A 118 2.42 -6.08 13.13
CA LEU A 118 2.06 -4.70 13.43
C LEU A 118 2.44 -4.35 14.86
N THR A 119 3.21 -3.28 15.03
CA THR A 119 3.70 -2.84 16.34
C THR A 119 2.65 -1.97 17.02
N GLY A 120 2.32 -2.29 18.28
CA GLY A 120 1.30 -1.58 19.05
C GLY A 120 -0.11 -2.15 18.84
N SER A 121 -0.88 -1.56 17.92
CA SER A 121 -2.25 -1.96 17.62
C SER A 121 -2.43 -2.23 16.13
N ASN A 122 -3.14 -3.30 15.78
CA ASN A 122 -3.61 -3.54 14.41
C ASN A 122 -4.96 -2.88 14.11
N GLN A 123 -5.50 -2.13 15.08
CA GLN A 123 -6.78 -1.44 14.96
C GLN A 123 -6.59 0.07 14.95
N ALA A 124 -7.40 0.74 14.12
CA ALA A 124 -7.54 2.18 14.09
C ALA A 124 -9.00 2.60 14.06
N THR A 125 -9.30 3.63 14.84
CA THR A 125 -10.64 4.21 14.93
C THR A 125 -10.66 5.56 14.22
N TYR A 126 -11.65 5.75 13.36
CA TYR A 126 -11.94 7.00 12.68
C TYR A 126 -13.34 7.46 13.04
N SER A 127 -13.48 8.73 13.39
CA SER A 127 -14.78 9.32 13.69
C SER A 127 -15.22 10.22 12.55
N ALA A 128 -16.50 10.19 12.21
CA ALA A 128 -17.13 11.11 11.29
C ALA A 128 -18.29 11.83 11.93
N VAL A 129 -18.57 13.03 11.44
CA VAL A 129 -19.76 13.79 11.77
C VAL A 129 -20.67 13.83 10.55
N LEU A 130 -21.92 13.46 10.77
CA LEU A 130 -22.98 13.44 9.77
C LEU A 130 -23.71 14.78 9.77
N PHE A 131 -23.94 15.31 8.58
CA PHE A 131 -24.83 16.44 8.38
C PHE A 131 -25.57 16.35 7.05
N GLY A 132 -26.77 16.90 7.00
CA GLY A 132 -27.59 16.94 5.81
C GLY A 132 -29.06 16.71 6.14
N THR A 133 -29.90 16.82 5.12
CA THR A 133 -31.34 16.61 5.25
C THR A 133 -31.80 15.87 4.01
N VAL A 134 -32.63 14.86 4.19
CA VAL A 134 -33.39 14.21 3.13
C VAL A 134 -34.82 14.73 3.23
N VAL A 135 -35.35 15.26 2.12
CA VAL A 135 -36.74 15.74 2.06
C VAL A 135 -37.61 14.76 1.28
N ASN A 136 -37.08 14.16 0.22
CA ASN A 136 -37.72 13.13 -0.60
C ASN A 136 -36.66 12.46 -1.50
N ASP A 137 -37.13 11.59 -2.40
CA ASP A 137 -36.35 10.75 -3.29
C ASP A 137 -35.29 11.47 -4.14
N ASN A 138 -35.42 12.78 -4.39
CA ASN A 138 -34.51 13.54 -5.24
C ASN A 138 -34.09 14.89 -4.64
N GLN A 139 -34.32 15.12 -3.33
CA GLN A 139 -34.01 16.39 -2.68
C GLN A 139 -33.27 16.19 -1.37
N GLY A 140 -32.07 16.77 -1.32
CA GLY A 140 -31.21 16.74 -0.15
C GLY A 140 -30.11 15.69 -0.28
N GLY A 141 -29.66 15.17 0.86
CA GLY A 141 -28.58 14.19 0.94
C GLY A 141 -27.90 14.21 2.32
N VAL A 142 -26.91 13.33 2.48
CA VAL A 142 -26.11 13.23 3.70
C VAL A 142 -24.63 13.27 3.35
N SER A 143 -23.87 14.05 4.10
CA SER A 143 -22.41 14.05 4.07
C SER A 143 -21.84 13.48 5.36
N LEU A 144 -20.84 12.62 5.23
CA LEU A 144 -20.08 12.04 6.34
C LEU A 144 -18.66 12.60 6.31
N LEU A 145 -18.42 13.61 7.14
CA LEU A 145 -17.12 14.25 7.25
C LEU A 145 -16.27 13.50 8.27
N PHE A 146 -15.24 12.80 7.79
CA PHE A 146 -14.30 12.08 8.66
C PHE A 146 -13.28 13.05 9.28
N ASN A 147 -13.23 13.04 10.60
CA ASN A 147 -12.34 13.83 11.42
C ASN A 147 -11.21 12.90 11.87
N GLY A 148 -10.09 12.91 11.17
CA GLY A 148 -8.96 12.10 11.59
C GLY A 148 -7.75 12.37 10.72
N PRO A 149 -6.58 12.61 11.31
CA PRO A 149 -5.36 12.59 10.53
C PRO A 149 -5.14 11.19 9.95
N GLN A 150 -4.32 11.16 8.90
CA GLN A 150 -3.63 9.94 8.48
C GLN A 150 -3.02 9.24 9.69
N GLN A 151 -3.20 7.92 9.77
CA GLN A 151 -2.54 7.08 10.78
C GLN A 151 -1.41 6.29 10.13
N THR A 152 -0.25 6.27 10.79
CA THR A 152 0.91 5.50 10.35
C THR A 152 1.03 4.25 11.18
N PHE A 153 1.15 3.12 10.49
CA PHE A 153 1.40 1.82 11.08
C PHE A 153 2.82 1.39 10.77
N THR A 154 3.48 0.82 11.76
CA THR A 154 4.76 0.14 11.59
C THR A 154 4.58 -1.34 11.83
N PHE A 155 5.35 -2.14 11.11
CA PHE A 155 5.33 -3.59 11.26
C PHE A 155 6.76 -4.13 11.28
N ASN A 156 6.94 -5.26 11.94
CA ASN A 156 8.16 -6.05 11.94
C ASN A 156 7.79 -7.52 11.92
N ASP A 157 7.69 -8.09 10.72
CA ASP A 157 7.38 -9.49 10.50
C ASP A 157 8.68 -10.30 10.33
N THR A 158 9.08 -11.01 11.37
CA THR A 158 10.26 -11.89 11.34
C THR A 158 9.94 -13.29 10.83
N ASN A 159 8.66 -13.65 10.73
CA ASN A 159 8.25 -15.01 10.39
C ASN A 159 8.22 -15.22 8.88
N CYS A 160 7.94 -14.14 8.12
CA CYS A 160 7.95 -14.14 6.67
C CYS A 160 7.16 -15.34 6.10
N GLU A 161 6.03 -15.66 6.73
CA GLU A 161 5.26 -16.82 6.31
C GLU A 161 4.79 -16.63 4.85
N PRO A 162 4.81 -17.69 4.02
CA PRO A 162 4.58 -17.56 2.59
C PRO A 162 3.22 -16.99 2.18
N ASP A 163 2.19 -17.06 3.03
CA ASP A 163 0.87 -16.45 2.80
C ASP A 163 0.00 -16.72 4.03
N PRO A 164 -0.30 -15.74 4.89
CA PRO A 164 -1.21 -15.97 6.02
C PRO A 164 -2.66 -16.19 5.58
N THR A 165 -2.99 -15.97 4.30
CA THR A 165 -4.32 -16.24 3.72
C THR A 165 -4.45 -17.62 3.06
N GLY A 166 -3.40 -18.46 3.07
CA GLY A 166 -3.52 -19.89 2.75
C GLY A 166 -3.38 -20.28 1.26
N GLY A 167 -2.66 -19.51 0.45
CA GLY A 167 -2.08 -20.03 -0.80
C GLY A 167 -2.54 -19.35 -2.09
N VAL A 168 -2.77 -18.04 -2.10
CA VAL A 168 -2.96 -17.33 -3.37
C VAL A 168 -1.62 -17.31 -4.11
N LEU A 169 -1.49 -18.16 -5.13
CA LEU A 169 -0.31 -18.23 -5.98
C LEU A 169 0.07 -16.84 -6.53
N GLY A 170 1.25 -16.35 -6.14
CA GLY A 170 1.80 -15.06 -6.61
C GLY A 170 1.59 -13.88 -5.66
N GLN A 171 0.90 -14.06 -4.53
CA GLN A 171 0.78 -13.02 -3.52
C GLN A 171 2.09 -12.94 -2.70
N LYS A 172 2.92 -11.93 -2.97
CA LYS A 172 4.14 -11.69 -2.18
C LYS A 172 3.71 -11.24 -0.77
N THR A 173 4.04 -12.03 0.25
CA THR A 173 3.85 -11.58 1.63
C THR A 173 4.87 -10.50 1.97
N THR A 174 4.41 -9.50 2.71
CA THR A 174 5.29 -8.51 3.31
C THR A 174 6.08 -9.18 4.43
N CYS A 175 7.41 -9.04 4.39
CA CYS A 175 8.36 -9.70 5.28
C CYS A 175 9.42 -8.68 5.75
N GLY A 176 9.88 -8.81 6.99
CA GLY A 176 10.79 -7.84 7.60
C GLY A 176 10.06 -6.63 8.17
N SER A 177 10.78 -5.52 8.28
CA SER A 177 10.27 -4.30 8.91
C SER A 177 9.80 -3.27 7.89
N GLY A 178 8.80 -2.47 8.23
CA GLY A 178 8.34 -1.40 7.36
C GLY A 178 7.25 -0.54 7.99
N SER A 179 6.65 0.29 7.16
CA SER A 179 5.52 1.12 7.56
C SER A 179 4.58 1.40 6.40
N PHE A 180 3.35 1.78 6.73
CA PHE A 180 2.42 2.36 5.77
C PHE A 180 1.52 3.36 6.47
N SER A 181 0.91 4.25 5.69
CA SER A 181 -0.04 5.24 6.16
C SER A 181 -1.43 4.97 5.60
N PHE A 182 -2.45 5.24 6.40
CA PHE A 182 -3.85 5.00 6.03
C PHE A 182 -4.72 6.22 6.32
N SER A 183 -5.61 6.55 5.38
CA SER A 183 -6.61 7.61 5.52
C SER A 183 -7.96 7.19 4.92
N VAL A 184 -9.01 7.74 5.51
CA VAL A 184 -10.42 7.56 5.09
C VAL A 184 -10.91 8.83 4.42
N ASN A 185 -11.61 8.69 3.30
CA ASN A 185 -12.16 9.84 2.57
C ASN A 185 -13.55 10.21 3.11
N THR A 186 -13.90 11.49 2.96
CA THR A 186 -15.27 11.97 3.17
C THR A 186 -16.18 11.45 2.04
N VAL A 187 -17.44 11.17 2.36
CA VAL A 187 -18.43 10.68 1.39
C VAL A 187 -19.73 11.49 1.50
N ALA A 188 -20.34 11.76 0.36
CA ALA A 188 -21.67 12.35 0.25
C ALA A 188 -22.59 11.38 -0.52
N ILE A 189 -23.87 11.34 -0.14
CA ILE A 189 -24.83 10.35 -0.61
C ILE A 189 -26.16 11.04 -0.91
N ASP A 190 -26.69 10.80 -2.10
CA ASP A 190 -28.01 11.24 -2.50
C ASP A 190 -29.10 10.27 -1.97
N PRO A 191 -30.33 10.76 -1.74
CA PRO A 191 -31.42 9.90 -1.31
C PRO A 191 -31.66 8.71 -2.25
N GLY A 192 -31.92 7.53 -1.69
CA GLY A 192 -32.14 6.30 -2.44
C GLY A 192 -30.86 5.65 -3.01
N GLN A 193 -29.70 6.26 -2.81
CA GLN A 193 -28.43 5.74 -3.31
C GLN A 193 -27.67 4.93 -2.26
N THR A 194 -26.74 4.12 -2.76
CA THR A 194 -25.71 3.50 -1.94
C THR A 194 -24.34 3.97 -2.41
N ALA A 195 -23.54 4.50 -1.49
CA ALA A 195 -22.17 4.93 -1.75
C ALA A 195 -21.17 4.03 -1.03
N SER A 196 -20.05 3.73 -1.67
CA SER A 196 -18.92 3.07 -1.00
C SER A 196 -18.14 4.09 -0.16
N LEU A 197 -17.73 3.67 1.03
CA LEU A 197 -16.75 4.41 1.81
C LEU A 197 -15.36 4.11 1.25
N THR A 198 -14.66 5.15 0.82
CA THR A 198 -13.34 5.00 0.19
C THR A 198 -12.22 5.43 1.12
N GLY A 199 -11.01 4.94 0.83
CA GLY A 199 -9.81 5.34 1.53
C GLY A 199 -8.58 4.97 0.73
N GLN A 200 -7.42 5.14 1.34
CA GLN A 200 -6.15 4.90 0.67
C GLN A 200 -5.06 4.50 1.65
N ILE A 201 -4.16 3.66 1.15
CA ILE A 201 -2.88 3.33 1.74
C ILE A 201 -1.79 4.03 0.94
N PHE A 202 -0.83 4.64 1.62
CA PHE A 202 0.24 5.38 0.98
C PHE A 202 1.49 5.39 1.86
N ASN A 203 2.62 5.84 1.30
CA ASN A 203 3.93 5.76 1.95
C ASN A 203 4.22 4.35 2.47
N ALA A 204 3.69 3.33 1.79
CA ALA A 204 3.96 1.95 2.15
C ALA A 204 5.39 1.62 1.72
N GLN A 205 6.19 1.20 2.68
CA GLN A 205 7.59 0.89 2.49
C GLN A 205 7.90 -0.34 3.33
N GLN A 206 8.48 -1.34 2.69
CA GLN A 206 9.10 -2.46 3.37
C GLN A 206 10.60 -2.27 3.26
N GLN A 207 11.30 -2.31 4.38
CA GLN A 207 12.74 -2.42 4.42
C GLN A 207 13.07 -3.89 4.21
N GLN A 208 13.07 -4.33 2.95
CA GLN A 208 13.67 -5.61 2.63
C GLN A 208 15.15 -5.47 3.00
N THR A 209 15.64 -6.30 3.94
CA THR A 209 17.08 -6.43 4.13
C THR A 209 17.60 -6.83 2.76
N GLU A 210 18.32 -5.93 2.09
CA GLU A 210 18.95 -6.21 0.81
C GLU A 210 19.69 -7.52 0.98
N VAL A 211 19.13 -8.62 0.48
CA VAL A 211 19.82 -9.89 0.48
C VAL A 211 20.89 -9.66 -0.57
N PRO A 212 22.17 -9.50 -0.19
CA PRO A 212 23.20 -9.16 -1.16
C PRO A 212 23.19 -10.30 -2.16
N GLU A 213 22.78 -10.07 -3.40
CA GLU A 213 22.58 -11.14 -4.37
C GLU A 213 23.92 -11.87 -4.56
N PRO A 214 24.17 -13.01 -3.89
CA PRO A 214 25.53 -13.54 -3.81
C PRO A 214 25.93 -14.07 -5.18
N ALA A 215 24.94 -14.55 -5.93
CA ALA A 215 25.09 -15.06 -7.27
C ALA A 215 25.35 -13.94 -8.29
N SER A 216 24.71 -12.78 -8.20
CA SER A 216 24.88 -11.70 -9.19
C SER A 216 26.24 -11.03 -9.03
N MET A 217 26.68 -10.79 -7.80
CA MET A 217 28.04 -10.30 -7.50
C MET A 217 29.10 -11.33 -7.92
N LEU A 218 28.84 -12.62 -7.69
CA LEU A 218 29.75 -13.68 -8.10
C LEU A 218 29.75 -13.89 -9.62
N LEU A 219 28.61 -13.77 -10.31
CA LEU A 219 28.49 -13.87 -11.76
C LEU A 219 29.15 -12.67 -12.45
N LEU A 220 28.96 -11.47 -11.90
CA LEU A 220 29.64 -10.27 -12.36
C LEU A 220 31.15 -10.38 -12.13
N GLY A 221 31.56 -10.80 -10.92
CA GLY A 221 32.96 -11.03 -10.57
C GLY A 221 33.62 -12.05 -11.50
N THR A 222 32.98 -13.21 -11.69
CA THR A 222 33.48 -14.26 -12.58
C THR A 222 33.52 -13.83 -14.04
N GLY A 223 32.49 -13.11 -14.51
CA GLY A 223 32.44 -12.53 -15.86
C GLY A 223 33.59 -11.55 -16.13
N LEU A 224 33.90 -10.67 -15.16
CA LEU A 224 35.01 -9.73 -15.26
C LEU A 224 36.37 -10.44 -15.25
N THR A 225 36.57 -11.45 -14.40
CA THR A 225 37.81 -12.27 -14.44
C THR A 225 37.95 -13.05 -15.75
N GLY A 226 36.84 -13.55 -16.32
CA GLY A 226 36.83 -14.22 -17.61
C GLY A 226 37.27 -13.29 -18.76
N LEU A 227 36.74 -12.06 -18.78
CA LEU A 227 37.14 -11.01 -19.72
C LEU A 227 38.63 -10.65 -19.58
N ALA A 228 39.11 -10.44 -18.36
CA ALA A 228 40.51 -10.13 -18.10
C ALA A 228 41.43 -11.27 -18.59
N GLY A 229 41.06 -12.53 -18.34
CA GLY A 229 41.77 -13.71 -18.85
C GLY A 229 41.83 -13.76 -20.38
N ALA A 230 40.70 -13.50 -21.05
CA ALA A 230 40.62 -13.50 -22.51
C ALA A 230 41.50 -12.40 -23.14
N VAL A 231 41.51 -11.19 -22.57
CA VAL A 231 42.36 -10.08 -23.03
C VAL A 231 43.85 -10.41 -22.87
N ARG A 232 44.24 -11.03 -21.74
CA ARG A 232 45.63 -11.47 -21.52
C ARG A 232 46.08 -12.49 -22.55
N ARG A 233 45.22 -13.46 -22.88
CA ARG A 233 45.52 -14.49 -23.89
C ARG A 233 45.72 -13.90 -25.28
N ARG A 234 44.88 -12.93 -25.69
CA ARG A 234 45.03 -12.24 -26.98
C ARG A 234 46.32 -11.45 -27.11
N ARG A 235 46.83 -10.84 -26.02
CA ARG A 235 48.12 -10.13 -26.04
C ARG A 235 49.29 -11.08 -26.23
N LYS A 236 49.26 -12.27 -25.63
CA LYS A 236 50.34 -13.26 -25.74
C LYS A 236 50.46 -13.86 -27.15
N ASN A 237 49.36 -13.95 -27.90
CA ASN A 237 49.37 -14.49 -29.27
C ASN A 237 49.77 -13.46 -30.35
N ARG A 238 49.97 -12.18 -29.99
CA ARG A 238 50.38 -11.12 -30.91
C ARG A 238 51.84 -10.68 -30.72
N ALA A 239 52.53 -11.26 -29.74
CA ALA A 239 53.96 -11.12 -29.50
C ALA A 239 54.65 -12.40 -29.97
#